data_AF-A0A832CAL1-F1
#
_entry.id   AF-A0A832CAL1-F1
#
_cell.length_a   1.000
_cell.length_b   1.000
_cell.length_c   1.000
_cell.angle_alpha   90.00
_cell.angle_beta   90.00
_cell.angle_gamma   90.00
#
_symmetry.space_group_name_H-M   'P 1'
#
loop_
_entity.id
_entity.type
_entity.pdbx_description
1 polymer ?
#
loop_
_entity_poly.entity_id
_entity_poly.type
_entity_poly.pdbx_seq_one_letter_code
_entity_poly.pdbx_strand_id
1 'polypeptide(L)'
;MKKCLPLLLLVVLLTPAIALAGEGHEECSLCHGAHTAVGPGLLTEKPNTTTINPATGKPLERMEQICMACHAAEPDGLGYRPVKMESTHPCGIKPKKVILPESAKGFKGQEDQLTCMGCHDPHPSNTNYMYLRGPQVSAGNTQAFCIWCHPAQAGSASHQAAPAPKPAPAPKPKE
;
A
#
# COMPACT_ATOMS: atom_id res chain seq x y z
N MET A 1 -7.25 39.96 38.14
CA MET A 1 -6.42 39.43 37.04
C MET A 1 -5.46 38.28 37.45
N LYS A 2 -5.74 37.51 38.52
CA LYS A 2 -4.81 36.45 39.02
C LYS A 2 -5.38 35.02 38.96
N LYS A 3 -6.56 34.81 38.38
CA LYS A 3 -7.25 33.50 38.37
C LYS A 3 -7.20 32.74 37.04
N CYS A 4 -6.65 33.33 35.97
CA CYS A 4 -6.59 32.71 34.64
C CYS A 4 -5.25 32.03 34.32
N LEU A 5 -4.23 32.19 35.17
CA LEU A 5 -2.88 31.66 34.95
C LEU A 5 -2.76 30.11 35.00
N PRO A 6 -3.48 29.36 35.87
CA PRO A 6 -3.32 27.91 35.93
C PRO A 6 -4.04 27.18 34.79
N LEU A 7 -5.07 27.80 34.20
CA LEU A 7 -5.82 27.22 33.08
C LEU A 7 -5.01 27.27 31.78
N LEU A 8 -4.20 28.33 31.58
CA LEU A 8 -3.38 28.50 30.39
C LEU A 8 -2.20 27.51 30.34
N LEU A 9 -1.64 27.16 31.50
CA LEU A 9 -0.55 26.18 31.63
C LEU A 9 -1.00 24.74 31.34
N LEU A 10 -2.23 24.38 31.69
CA LEU A 10 -2.80 23.06 31.41
C LEU A 10 -3.02 22.85 29.90
N VAL A 11 -3.47 23.90 29.20
CA VAL A 11 -3.70 23.86 27.75
C VAL A 11 -2.38 23.72 26.98
N VAL A 12 -1.30 24.38 27.43
CA VAL A 12 0.04 24.31 26.80
C VAL A 12 0.71 22.94 27.02
N LEU A 13 0.41 22.24 28.10
CA LEU A 13 0.97 20.90 28.38
C LEU A 13 0.24 19.77 27.64
N LEU A 14 -0.99 19.98 27.17
CA LEU A 14 -1.80 18.98 26.46
C LEU A 14 -1.68 19.06 24.93
N THR A 15 -1.12 20.13 24.37
CA THR A 15 -0.96 20.29 22.92
C THR A 15 0.02 19.33 22.23
N PRO A 16 1.15 18.88 22.82
CA PRO A 16 2.06 18.00 22.08
C PRO A 16 1.50 16.59 21.87
N ALA A 17 0.54 16.13 22.70
CA ALA A 17 -0.03 14.79 22.57
C ALA A 17 -1.00 14.63 21.39
N ILE A 18 -1.61 15.72 20.92
CA ILE A 18 -2.58 15.68 19.82
C ILE A 18 -1.86 15.67 18.46
N ALA A 19 -0.63 16.17 18.38
CA ALA A 19 0.17 16.18 17.16
C ALA A 19 0.70 14.79 16.75
N LEU A 20 0.71 13.82 17.67
CA LEU A 20 1.25 12.47 17.44
C LEU A 20 0.19 11.43 17.01
N ALA A 21 -1.08 11.82 16.90
CA ALA A 21 -2.19 10.90 16.60
C ALA A 21 -2.58 10.82 15.10
N GLY A 22 -1.74 11.34 14.20
CA GLY A 22 -1.96 11.36 12.75
C GLY A 22 -1.16 10.29 12.00
N GLU A 23 -1.10 9.05 12.49
CA GLU A 23 -0.46 7.94 11.76
C GLU A 23 -1.48 7.26 10.84
N GLY A 24 -1.69 7.85 9.67
CA GLY A 24 -2.44 7.24 8.58
C GLY A 24 -2.05 7.92 7.26
N HIS A 25 -1.35 7.19 6.39
CA HIS A 25 -0.73 7.67 5.16
C HIS A 25 -1.75 8.02 4.05
N GLU A 26 -2.59 9.02 4.30
CA GLU A 26 -3.60 9.54 3.36
C GLU A 26 -3.19 10.90 2.79
N GLU A 27 -1.91 11.05 2.46
CA GLU A 27 -1.39 12.32 2.00
C GLU A 27 -1.02 12.19 0.52
N CYS A 28 -1.89 12.72 -0.34
CA CYS A 28 -1.68 12.76 -1.79
C CYS A 28 -0.28 13.29 -2.13
N SER A 29 0.26 14.17 -1.28
CA SER A 29 1.58 14.77 -1.46
C SER A 29 2.78 13.86 -1.25
N LEU A 30 2.59 12.62 -0.75
CA LEU A 30 3.64 11.61 -0.72
C LEU A 30 4.08 11.22 -2.13
N CYS A 31 3.10 11.07 -3.02
CA CYS A 31 3.36 10.74 -4.42
C CYS A 31 3.25 11.96 -5.33
N HIS A 32 2.45 12.98 -4.97
CA HIS A 32 2.18 14.13 -5.85
C HIS A 32 2.71 15.48 -5.33
N GLY A 33 3.62 16.12 -6.05
CA GLY A 33 4.15 17.45 -5.71
C GLY A 33 3.59 18.56 -6.61
N ALA A 34 2.61 19.33 -6.14
CA ALA A 34 2.07 20.43 -6.95
C ALA A 34 3.13 21.47 -7.37
N HIS A 35 4.11 21.73 -6.50
CA HIS A 35 5.22 22.65 -6.76
C HIS A 35 6.61 21.98 -6.79
N THR A 36 6.66 20.68 -6.50
CA THR A 36 7.92 19.93 -6.31
C THR A 36 8.02 18.70 -7.22
N ALA A 37 7.01 18.43 -8.05
CA ALA A 37 7.04 17.29 -8.95
C ALA A 37 8.19 17.36 -9.95
N VAL A 38 8.84 16.22 -10.14
CA VAL A 38 9.89 16.02 -11.16
C VAL A 38 9.53 14.91 -12.16
N GLY A 39 8.44 14.17 -11.91
CA GLY A 39 7.90 13.14 -12.78
C GLY A 39 6.57 13.54 -13.46
N PRO A 40 6.07 12.72 -14.39
CA PRO A 40 4.78 12.95 -15.05
C PRO A 40 3.62 12.89 -14.04
N GLY A 41 2.50 13.56 -14.33
CA GLY A 41 1.31 13.49 -13.46
C GLY A 41 1.53 14.04 -12.04
N LEU A 42 2.38 15.05 -11.90
CA LEU A 42 2.79 15.63 -10.62
C LEU A 42 3.57 14.68 -9.71
N LEU A 43 4.20 13.61 -10.21
CA LEU A 43 4.96 12.71 -9.35
C LEU A 43 6.16 13.40 -8.68
N THR A 44 6.33 13.18 -7.39
CA THR A 44 7.46 13.70 -6.58
C THR A 44 8.81 13.13 -7.00
N GLU A 45 8.81 11.98 -7.68
CA GLU A 45 10.00 11.33 -8.21
C GLU A 45 9.86 10.96 -9.69
N LYS A 46 10.99 10.84 -10.38
CA LYS A 46 11.01 10.33 -11.77
C LYS A 46 10.76 8.81 -11.76
N PRO A 47 9.96 8.28 -12.70
CA PRO A 47 9.79 6.84 -12.83
C PRO A 47 11.14 6.12 -12.98
N ASN A 48 11.31 5.04 -12.21
CA ASN A 48 12.48 4.19 -12.27
C ASN A 48 12.46 3.33 -13.55
N THR A 49 13.25 3.76 -14.52
CA THR A 49 13.41 3.07 -15.82
C THR A 49 14.65 2.19 -15.88
N THR A 50 15.48 2.19 -14.82
CA THR A 50 16.74 1.45 -14.77
C THR A 50 16.57 0.07 -14.15
N THR A 51 15.63 -0.09 -13.22
CA THR A 51 15.36 -1.38 -12.59
C THR A 51 14.89 -2.41 -13.62
N ILE A 52 15.58 -3.54 -13.65
CA ILE A 52 15.25 -4.66 -14.52
C ILE A 52 14.36 -5.65 -13.76
N ASN A 53 13.29 -6.08 -14.40
CA ASN A 53 12.44 -7.13 -13.86
C ASN A 53 13.18 -8.48 -13.95
N PRO A 54 13.45 -9.16 -12.82
CA PRO A 54 14.21 -10.41 -12.82
C PRO A 54 13.49 -11.56 -13.54
N ALA A 55 12.17 -11.51 -13.64
CA ALA A 55 11.39 -12.55 -14.29
C ALA A 55 11.28 -12.40 -15.81
N THR A 56 11.42 -11.17 -16.34
CA THR A 56 11.29 -10.91 -17.79
C THR A 56 12.60 -10.48 -18.45
N GLY A 57 13.60 -10.05 -17.67
CA GLY A 57 14.86 -9.51 -18.16
C GLY A 57 14.73 -8.14 -18.86
N LYS A 58 13.58 -7.48 -18.72
CA LYS A 58 13.29 -6.18 -19.33
C LYS A 58 13.16 -5.09 -18.26
N PRO A 59 13.36 -3.81 -18.62
CA PRO A 59 13.02 -2.71 -17.74
C PRO A 59 11.57 -2.79 -17.26
N LEU A 60 11.32 -2.29 -16.06
CA LEU A 60 9.95 -2.14 -15.55
C LEU A 60 9.14 -1.21 -16.46
N GLU A 61 7.82 -1.33 -16.43
CA GLU A 61 6.91 -0.51 -17.22
C GLU A 61 5.85 0.14 -16.32
N ARG A 62 5.21 1.21 -16.79
CA ARG A 62 4.00 1.80 -16.18
C ARG A 62 4.18 2.06 -14.67
N MET A 63 3.28 1.53 -13.85
CA MET A 63 3.25 1.84 -12.42
C MET A 63 4.38 1.20 -11.65
N GLU A 64 4.92 0.07 -12.11
CA GLU A 64 6.08 -0.54 -11.47
C GLU A 64 7.26 0.44 -11.41
N GLN A 65 7.47 1.24 -12.46
CA GLN A 65 8.51 2.28 -12.49
C GLN A 65 8.29 3.33 -11.40
N ILE A 66 7.03 3.71 -11.14
CA ILE A 66 6.69 4.72 -10.14
C ILE A 66 6.92 4.17 -8.73
N CYS A 67 6.49 2.93 -8.46
CA CYS A 67 6.74 2.27 -7.18
C CYS A 67 8.24 2.15 -6.91
N MET A 68 9.00 1.72 -7.91
CA MET A 68 10.43 1.48 -7.78
C MET A 68 11.29 2.74 -7.78
N ALA A 69 10.73 3.92 -8.07
CA ALA A 69 11.43 5.19 -7.82
C ALA A 69 11.80 5.33 -6.34
N CYS A 70 10.94 4.84 -5.45
CA CYS A 70 11.15 4.85 -4.01
C CYS A 70 11.56 3.49 -3.45
N HIS A 71 10.97 2.40 -3.96
CA HIS A 71 11.13 1.05 -3.41
C HIS A 71 12.27 0.23 -4.03
N ALA A 72 13.00 0.77 -5.01
CA ALA A 72 14.30 0.20 -5.38
C ALA A 72 15.32 0.47 -4.27
N ALA A 73 16.31 -0.40 -4.16
CA ALA A 73 17.48 -0.11 -3.34
C ALA A 73 18.29 1.03 -3.99
N GLU A 74 18.96 1.82 -3.16
CA GLU A 74 19.96 2.78 -3.63
C GLU A 74 21.08 2.06 -4.40
N PRO A 75 21.58 2.62 -5.52
CA PRO A 75 21.30 3.96 -6.05
C PRO A 75 20.14 4.02 -7.08
N ASP A 76 19.46 2.89 -7.33
CA ASP A 76 18.45 2.81 -8.39
C ASP A 76 17.12 3.46 -8.00
N GLY A 77 16.86 3.65 -6.72
CA GLY A 77 15.76 4.45 -6.16
C GLY A 77 16.05 4.82 -4.71
N LEU A 78 15.08 5.43 -4.02
CA LEU A 78 15.31 6.07 -2.71
C LEU A 78 15.58 5.12 -1.51
N GLY A 79 15.56 3.80 -1.73
CA GLY A 79 15.80 2.83 -0.67
C GLY A 79 14.70 2.73 0.39
N TYR A 80 13.51 3.29 0.14
CA TYR A 80 12.41 3.25 1.09
C TYR A 80 11.78 1.86 1.12
N ARG A 81 12.05 1.10 2.18
CA ARG A 81 11.58 -0.29 2.35
C ARG A 81 11.76 -1.09 1.04
N PRO A 82 13.01 -1.39 0.66
CA PRO A 82 13.30 -1.90 -0.67
C PRO A 82 12.58 -3.22 -0.93
N VAL A 83 11.99 -3.33 -2.11
CA VAL A 83 11.24 -4.52 -2.54
C VAL A 83 12.14 -5.41 -3.40
N LYS A 84 12.12 -6.73 -3.13
CA LYS A 84 12.88 -7.73 -3.88
C LYS A 84 11.96 -8.56 -4.77
N MET A 85 11.99 -8.28 -6.07
CA MET A 85 11.14 -8.95 -7.05
C MET A 85 11.58 -10.40 -7.35
N GLU A 86 12.82 -10.75 -7.00
CA GLU A 86 13.41 -12.07 -7.22
C GLU A 86 12.85 -13.15 -6.29
N SER A 87 12.21 -12.74 -5.20
CA SER A 87 11.83 -13.66 -4.11
C SER A 87 10.38 -13.46 -3.65
N THR A 88 10.10 -12.33 -3.01
CA THR A 88 8.87 -12.14 -2.24
C THR A 88 7.80 -11.37 -2.99
N HIS A 89 8.20 -10.55 -3.97
CA HIS A 89 7.28 -9.67 -4.72
C HIS A 89 7.44 -9.86 -6.23
N PRO A 90 7.22 -11.06 -6.78
CA PRO A 90 7.31 -11.27 -8.22
C PRO A 90 6.22 -10.46 -8.94
N CYS A 91 6.61 -9.39 -9.63
CA CYS A 91 5.72 -8.52 -10.41
C CYS A 91 6.07 -8.58 -11.90
N GLY A 92 5.15 -8.15 -12.78
CA GLY A 92 5.31 -8.17 -14.23
C GLY A 92 5.30 -9.58 -14.84
N ILE A 93 4.70 -10.56 -14.13
CA ILE A 93 4.60 -11.95 -14.59
C ILE A 93 3.16 -12.38 -14.74
N LYS A 94 2.87 -13.19 -15.76
CA LYS A 94 1.59 -13.86 -15.89
C LYS A 94 1.56 -15.13 -15.03
N PRO A 95 0.70 -15.21 -13.99
CA PRO A 95 0.57 -16.45 -13.21
C PRO A 95 0.05 -17.58 -14.10
N LYS A 96 0.68 -18.76 -14.02
CA LYS A 96 0.29 -19.92 -14.85
C LYS A 96 -0.78 -20.81 -14.21
N LYS A 97 -0.85 -20.83 -12.88
CA LYS A 97 -1.66 -21.78 -12.09
C LYS A 97 -2.85 -21.12 -11.38
N VAL A 98 -3.04 -19.83 -11.61
CA VAL A 98 -4.05 -19.00 -10.96
C VAL A 98 -4.64 -18.06 -11.99
N ILE A 99 -5.96 -17.86 -11.92
CA ILE A 99 -6.65 -16.76 -12.59
C ILE A 99 -6.70 -15.61 -11.59
N LEU A 100 -6.15 -14.45 -11.95
CA LEU A 100 -6.18 -13.27 -11.08
C LEU A 100 -7.63 -12.82 -10.88
N PRO A 101 -8.06 -12.55 -9.63
CA PRO A 101 -9.35 -11.94 -9.38
C PRO A 101 -9.42 -10.57 -10.06
N GLU A 102 -10.63 -10.12 -10.44
CA GLU A 102 -10.81 -8.86 -11.20
C GLU A 102 -10.16 -7.66 -10.51
N SER A 103 -10.28 -7.59 -9.18
CA SER A 103 -9.66 -6.53 -8.37
C SER A 103 -8.14 -6.61 -8.28
N ALA A 104 -7.51 -7.69 -8.73
CA ALA A 104 -6.05 -7.86 -8.78
C ALA A 104 -5.49 -7.80 -10.21
N LYS A 105 -6.32 -7.58 -11.22
CA LYS A 105 -5.85 -7.39 -12.60
C LYS A 105 -5.14 -6.05 -12.71
N GLY A 106 -4.04 -6.04 -13.45
CA GLY A 106 -3.31 -4.81 -13.78
C GLY A 106 -4.09 -3.89 -14.71
N PHE A 107 -3.48 -2.77 -15.08
CA PHE A 107 -4.04 -1.86 -16.07
C PHE A 107 -4.09 -2.46 -17.47
N LYS A 108 -4.72 -1.73 -18.39
CA LYS A 108 -4.79 -2.11 -19.80
C LYS A 108 -3.42 -2.50 -20.37
N GLY A 109 -3.30 -3.73 -20.89
CA GLY A 109 -2.06 -4.34 -21.37
C GLY A 109 -1.21 -5.06 -20.30
N GLN A 110 -1.69 -5.16 -19.05
CA GLN A 110 -1.12 -5.93 -17.94
C GLN A 110 -2.21 -6.70 -17.15
N GLU A 111 -3.41 -6.88 -17.73
CA GLU A 111 -4.58 -7.43 -17.05
C GLU A 111 -4.38 -8.88 -16.59
N ASP A 112 -3.48 -9.62 -17.26
CA ASP A 112 -3.13 -10.99 -16.94
C ASP A 112 -1.82 -11.12 -16.16
N GLN A 113 -1.21 -9.99 -15.78
CA GLN A 113 0.04 -9.96 -15.03
C GLN A 113 -0.20 -9.63 -13.57
N LEU A 114 0.54 -10.30 -12.68
CA LEU A 114 0.68 -9.87 -11.31
C LEU A 114 1.52 -8.59 -11.30
N THR A 115 0.90 -7.49 -10.90
CA THR A 115 1.52 -6.14 -10.83
C THR A 115 1.59 -5.69 -9.38
N CYS A 116 2.34 -4.62 -9.10
CA CYS A 116 2.36 -4.03 -7.76
C CYS A 116 0.92 -3.73 -7.28
N MET A 117 0.07 -3.24 -8.19
CA MET A 117 -1.32 -2.91 -7.87
C MET A 117 -2.29 -4.07 -7.93
N GLY A 118 -1.84 -5.27 -8.34
CA GLY A 118 -2.63 -6.47 -8.13
C GLY A 118 -2.83 -6.73 -6.64
N CYS A 119 -1.84 -6.34 -5.83
CA CYS A 119 -1.88 -6.44 -4.38
C CYS A 119 -2.04 -5.09 -3.69
N HIS A 120 -1.60 -3.97 -4.27
CA HIS A 120 -1.67 -2.65 -3.64
C HIS A 120 -2.65 -1.68 -4.35
N ASP A 121 -3.24 -0.75 -3.64
CA ASP A 121 -4.14 0.28 -4.15
C ASP A 121 -3.70 1.63 -3.61
N PRO A 122 -2.80 2.35 -4.31
CA PRO A 122 -2.17 3.57 -3.82
C PRO A 122 -3.13 4.77 -3.70
N HIS A 123 -4.35 4.64 -4.24
CA HIS A 123 -5.39 5.65 -4.07
C HIS A 123 -6.33 5.24 -2.93
N PRO A 124 -6.85 6.21 -2.16
CA PRO A 124 -7.80 5.91 -1.09
C PRO A 124 -9.06 5.30 -1.70
N SER A 125 -9.21 3.98 -1.57
CA SER A 125 -10.38 3.26 -2.11
C SER A 125 -10.77 2.03 -1.29
N ASN A 126 -10.16 1.79 -0.13
CA ASN A 126 -10.70 0.79 0.79
C ASN A 126 -10.67 1.28 2.24
N THR A 127 -11.59 0.72 3.04
CA THR A 127 -11.74 0.99 4.48
C THR A 127 -10.54 0.54 5.31
N ASN A 128 -9.50 0.01 4.67
CA ASN A 128 -8.42 -0.69 5.33
C ASN A 128 -7.17 0.19 5.48
N TYR A 129 -7.12 1.39 4.90
CA TYR A 129 -6.07 2.40 5.10
C TYR A 129 -4.61 1.89 4.94
N MET A 130 -4.41 0.76 4.24
CA MET A 130 -3.16 -0.02 4.28
C MET A 130 -2.61 -0.37 2.90
N TYR A 131 -3.11 0.27 1.84
CA TYR A 131 -2.81 -0.02 0.43
C TYR A 131 -3.11 -1.47 -0.01
N LEU A 132 -3.09 -2.49 0.85
CA LEU A 132 -3.28 -3.89 0.47
C LEU A 132 -4.73 -4.16 0.01
N ARG A 133 -4.87 -4.79 -1.16
CA ARG A 133 -6.09 -5.33 -1.74
C ARG A 133 -6.37 -6.72 -1.19
N GLY A 134 -7.65 -7.11 -1.22
CA GLY A 134 -8.10 -8.41 -0.74
C GLY A 134 -8.30 -8.46 0.78
N PRO A 135 -8.47 -9.66 1.36
CA PRO A 135 -8.70 -9.83 2.79
C PRO A 135 -7.52 -9.31 3.60
N GLN A 136 -7.78 -8.57 4.70
CA GLN A 136 -6.71 -8.20 5.62
C GLN A 136 -5.98 -9.44 6.15
N VAL A 137 -4.67 -9.41 6.01
CA VAL A 137 -3.77 -10.36 6.66
C VAL A 137 -3.61 -9.93 8.12
N SER A 138 -4.10 -10.75 9.03
CA SER A 138 -3.84 -10.66 10.46
C SER A 138 -3.31 -12.00 10.98
N ALA A 139 -2.71 -12.00 12.17
CA ALA A 139 -2.35 -13.23 12.85
C ALA A 139 -3.62 -14.10 13.04
N GLY A 140 -3.74 -15.16 12.24
CA GLY A 140 -4.90 -16.06 12.22
C GLY A 140 -5.71 -16.08 10.92
N ASN A 141 -5.47 -15.19 9.95
CA ASN A 141 -6.23 -15.15 8.70
C ASN A 141 -5.38 -15.03 7.41
N THR A 142 -4.08 -15.32 7.48
CA THR A 142 -3.21 -15.34 6.29
C THR A 142 -3.73 -16.28 5.20
N GLN A 143 -4.44 -17.35 5.59
CA GLN A 143 -5.06 -18.28 4.64
C GLN A 143 -6.10 -17.61 3.75
N ALA A 144 -6.89 -16.65 4.24
CA ALA A 144 -7.86 -15.92 3.42
C ALA A 144 -7.17 -15.15 2.28
N PHE A 145 -5.98 -14.61 2.51
CA PHE A 145 -5.19 -13.94 1.49
C PHE A 145 -4.66 -14.94 0.44
N CYS A 146 -4.18 -16.11 0.87
CA CYS A 146 -3.71 -17.14 -0.05
C CYS A 146 -4.84 -17.67 -0.95
N ILE A 147 -6.01 -18.00 -0.37
CA ILE A 147 -7.15 -18.55 -1.12
C ILE A 147 -7.81 -17.53 -2.05
N TRP A 148 -7.60 -16.23 -1.82
CA TRP A 148 -8.10 -15.18 -2.69
C TRP A 148 -7.60 -15.34 -4.14
N CYS A 149 -6.34 -15.77 -4.28
CA CYS A 149 -5.75 -16.14 -5.56
C CYS A 149 -5.76 -17.66 -5.81
N HIS A 150 -5.75 -18.49 -4.76
CA HIS A 150 -5.69 -19.96 -4.88
C HIS A 150 -6.95 -20.66 -4.33
N PRO A 151 -8.16 -20.40 -4.88
CA PRO A 151 -9.39 -20.95 -4.32
C PRO A 151 -9.45 -22.49 -4.39
N ALA A 152 -8.84 -23.09 -5.41
CA ALA A 152 -8.74 -24.55 -5.54
C ALA A 152 -7.86 -25.19 -4.46
N GLN A 153 -7.02 -24.42 -3.76
CA GLN A 153 -6.15 -24.90 -2.68
C GLN A 153 -6.79 -24.73 -1.30
N ALA A 154 -8.04 -24.23 -1.23
CA ALA A 154 -8.80 -24.14 0.02
C ALA A 154 -9.21 -25.52 0.57
N GLY A 155 -9.08 -26.59 -0.23
CA GLY A 155 -9.53 -27.94 0.08
C GLY A 155 -8.47 -28.88 0.67
N SER A 156 -8.04 -28.61 1.90
CA SER A 156 -7.66 -29.65 2.89
C SER A 156 -7.52 -29.00 4.26
N ALA A 157 -8.41 -29.39 5.18
CA ALA A 157 -8.60 -28.86 6.55
C ALA A 157 -9.33 -27.51 6.65
N SER A 158 -10.64 -27.63 6.91
CA SER A 158 -11.52 -26.62 7.48
C SER A 158 -10.89 -25.96 8.72
N HIS A 159 -10.23 -24.82 8.52
CA HIS A 159 -10.04 -23.85 9.58
C HIS A 159 -11.12 -22.80 9.34
N GLN A 160 -12.10 -22.75 10.23
CA GLN A 160 -13.15 -21.74 10.19
C GLN A 160 -12.47 -20.38 10.13
N ALA A 161 -12.79 -19.59 9.09
CA ALA A 161 -12.35 -18.21 9.01
C ALA A 161 -12.74 -17.53 10.32
N ALA A 162 -11.76 -16.93 11.01
CA ALA A 162 -12.08 -16.06 12.13
C ALA A 162 -13.07 -15.00 11.61
N PRO A 163 -14.14 -14.67 12.36
CA PRO A 163 -15.07 -13.64 11.96
C PRO A 163 -14.28 -12.37 11.63
N ALA A 164 -14.63 -11.75 10.50
CA ALA A 164 -13.98 -10.53 10.05
C ALA A 164 -13.89 -9.54 11.23
N PRO A 165 -12.73 -8.93 11.49
CA PRO A 165 -12.64 -7.89 12.49
C PRO A 165 -13.71 -6.84 12.17
N LYS A 166 -14.49 -6.45 13.19
CA LYS A 166 -15.51 -5.41 13.02
C LYS A 166 -14.83 -4.18 12.39
N PRO A 167 -15.45 -3.55 11.38
CA PRO A 167 -14.95 -2.29 10.84
C PRO A 167 -14.62 -1.36 12.00
N ALA A 168 -13.44 -0.76 11.97
CA ALA A 168 -13.11 0.29 12.92
C ALA A 168 -14.24 1.33 12.87
N PRO A 169 -14.78 1.77 14.02
CA PRO A 169 -15.84 2.76 14.03
C PRO A 169 -15.37 3.98 13.25
N ALA A 170 -16.22 4.44 12.32
CA ALA A 170 -15.93 5.65 11.55
C ALA A 170 -15.55 6.77 12.53
N PRO A 171 -14.48 7.53 12.27
CA PRO A 171 -14.10 8.64 13.12
C PRO A 171 -15.31 9.58 13.23
N LYS A 172 -15.72 9.85 14.47
CA LYS A 172 -16.85 10.76 14.72
C LYS A 172 -16.54 12.11 14.06
N PRO A 173 -17.51 12.74 13.37
CA PRO A 173 -17.38 14.12 12.92
C PRO A 173 -16.98 14.97 14.12
N LYS A 174 -15.92 15.76 13.98
CA LYS A 174 -15.57 16.78 14.97
C LYS A 174 -16.58 17.91 14.82
N GLU A 175 -17.40 18.14 15.85
CA GLU A 175 -18.21 19.36 16.02
C GLU A 175 -17.33 20.58 16.30
#